data_AF-A0AAU4DBR2-F1
#
_entry.id   AF-A0AAU4DBR2-F1
#
_cell.length_a   1.000
_cell.length_b   1.000
_cell.length_c   1.000
_cell.angle_alpha   90.00
_cell.angle_beta   90.00
_cell.angle_gamma   90.00
#
_symmetry.space_group_name_H-M   'P 1'
#
loop_
_entity.id
_entity.type
_entity.pdbx_description
1 polymer ?
#
loop_
_entity_poly.entity_id
_entity_poly.type
_entity_poly.pdbx_seq_one_letter_code
_entity_poly.pdbx_strand_id
1 'polypeptide(L)'
;MGYTTTFTGQIAVEPPLNEQENAYLRKFAGTRRMNRDNGPYFVDGTGHAGQGRDADIREYSKPPEGQPGLWCQWEPTDDGAAIEWNRTEKFYDSPEWMAYLIDHFLKPGAHAQGKPGFESFTFDHVLNGVIDAQGEEHWDTWQLTVRDNEVSASGPVEPETVWLCGGCIKVIADEDTICCPGAEPMLSYVV
;
A
#
# COMPACT_ATOMS: atom_id res chain seq x y z
N MET A 1 3.97 -9.40 -15.68
CA MET A 1 4.22 -10.15 -14.44
C MET A 1 4.10 -9.17 -13.30
N GLY A 2 3.28 -9.44 -12.29
CA GLY A 2 3.08 -8.54 -11.16
C GLY A 2 3.02 -9.37 -9.89
N TYR A 3 3.67 -8.89 -8.85
CA TYR A 3 3.69 -9.49 -7.53
C TYR A 3 2.28 -9.46 -6.94
N THR A 4 1.80 -10.61 -6.48
CA THR A 4 0.56 -10.69 -5.70
C THR A 4 0.87 -10.37 -4.25
N THR A 5 0.26 -9.31 -3.73
CA THR A 5 0.30 -8.97 -2.31
C THR A 5 -1.12 -8.85 -1.80
N THR A 6 -1.38 -9.45 -0.65
CA THR A 6 -2.62 -9.30 0.11
C THR A 6 -2.39 -8.47 1.36
N PHE A 7 -3.35 -7.63 1.71
CA PHE A 7 -3.32 -6.79 2.90
C PHE A 7 -4.50 -7.14 3.81
N THR A 8 -4.25 -7.29 5.10
CA THR A 8 -5.26 -7.62 6.12
C THR A 8 -5.18 -6.63 7.27
N GLY A 9 -6.34 -6.16 7.73
CA GLY A 9 -6.43 -5.11 8.75
C GLY A 9 -6.90 -3.79 8.17
N GLN A 10 -6.91 -2.76 9.02
CA GLN A 10 -7.42 -1.43 8.69
C GLN A 10 -6.73 -0.38 9.57
N ILE A 11 -6.64 0.85 9.06
CA ILE A 11 -6.16 2.00 9.82
C ILE A 11 -7.36 2.80 10.30
N ALA A 12 -7.55 2.92 11.60
CA ALA A 12 -8.63 3.71 12.18
C ALA A 12 -8.41 5.20 11.90
N VAL A 13 -9.50 5.93 11.70
CA VAL A 13 -9.55 7.38 11.47
C VAL A 13 -10.41 8.01 12.56
N GLU A 14 -9.85 8.96 13.31
CA GLU A 14 -10.57 9.69 14.36
C GLU A 14 -10.37 11.21 14.21
N PRO A 15 -11.44 12.02 14.11
CA PRO A 15 -12.84 11.61 13.97
C PRO A 15 -13.10 10.82 12.66
N PRO A 16 -14.22 10.09 12.54
CA PRO A 16 -14.57 9.45 11.27
C PRO A 16 -14.72 10.46 10.14
N LEU A 17 -14.36 10.03 8.92
CA LEU A 17 -14.52 10.84 7.71
C LEU A 17 -15.97 11.23 7.50
N ASN A 18 -16.20 12.47 7.06
CA ASN A 18 -17.52 12.87 6.60
C ASN A 18 -17.86 12.26 5.24
N GLU A 19 -19.13 12.39 4.83
CA GLU A 19 -19.64 11.79 3.58
C GLU A 19 -18.87 12.29 2.34
N GLN A 20 -18.47 13.56 2.32
CA GLN A 20 -17.81 14.20 1.18
C GLN A 20 -16.34 13.75 1.07
N GLU A 21 -15.64 13.65 2.20
CA GLU A 21 -14.29 13.09 2.29
C GLU A 21 -14.28 11.63 1.83
N ASN A 22 -15.21 10.83 2.36
CA ASN A 22 -15.34 9.43 2.05
C ASN A 22 -15.65 9.22 0.55
N ALA A 23 -16.63 9.95 0.00
CA ALA A 23 -16.97 9.90 -1.42
C ALA A 23 -15.80 10.30 -2.33
N TYR A 24 -15.04 11.34 -1.96
CA TYR A 24 -13.88 11.77 -2.73
C TYR A 24 -12.77 10.71 -2.71
N LEU A 25 -12.40 10.20 -1.54
CA LEU A 25 -11.31 9.22 -1.41
C LEU A 25 -11.61 7.91 -2.12
N ARG A 26 -12.87 7.49 -2.17
CA ARG A 26 -13.31 6.35 -3.00
C ARG A 26 -13.13 6.60 -4.49
N LYS A 27 -13.51 7.78 -4.98
CA LYS A 27 -13.23 8.16 -6.36
C LYS A 27 -11.72 8.23 -6.64
N PHE A 28 -10.94 8.71 -5.67
CA PHE A 28 -9.49 8.81 -5.77
C PHE A 28 -8.86 7.42 -5.93
N ALA A 29 -9.24 6.46 -5.09
CA ALA A 29 -8.80 5.06 -5.18
C ALA A 29 -9.28 4.37 -6.47
N GLY A 30 -10.50 4.67 -6.91
CA GLY A 30 -11.10 4.13 -8.13
C GLY A 30 -10.58 4.74 -9.44
N THR A 31 -9.70 5.73 -9.39
CA THR A 31 -9.24 6.46 -10.58
C THR A 31 -7.74 6.34 -10.77
N ARG A 32 -7.32 5.98 -11.99
CA ARG A 32 -5.91 5.91 -12.35
C ARG A 32 -5.26 7.29 -12.31
N ARG A 33 -4.13 7.35 -11.63
CA ARG A 33 -3.38 8.56 -11.34
C ARG A 33 -2.46 8.92 -12.49
N MET A 34 -2.96 9.67 -13.46
CA MET A 34 -2.20 10.14 -14.62
C MET A 34 -1.87 11.63 -14.49
N ASN A 35 -0.74 12.04 -15.04
CA ASN A 35 -0.35 13.45 -15.11
C ASN A 35 -1.33 14.22 -16.02
N ARG A 36 -2.03 15.21 -15.46
CA ARG A 36 -3.13 15.95 -16.09
C ARG A 36 -3.02 17.46 -15.88
N ASP A 37 -3.58 18.24 -16.81
CA ASP A 37 -3.73 19.70 -16.67
C ASP A 37 -4.64 20.08 -15.50
N ASN A 38 -5.66 19.26 -15.20
CA ASN A 38 -6.58 19.46 -14.07
C ASN A 38 -5.94 19.22 -12.69
N GLY A 39 -4.65 18.85 -12.66
CA GLY A 39 -3.86 18.74 -11.45
C GLY A 39 -3.90 17.37 -10.77
N PRO A 40 -3.14 17.22 -9.66
CA PRO A 40 -2.90 15.91 -9.02
C PRO A 40 -4.14 15.30 -8.37
N TYR A 41 -5.12 16.13 -8.01
CA TYR A 41 -6.31 15.75 -7.25
C TYR A 41 -7.56 15.48 -8.10
N PHE A 42 -7.43 15.49 -9.42
CA PHE A 42 -8.55 15.29 -10.33
C PHE A 42 -9.03 13.83 -10.34
N VAL A 43 -10.32 13.58 -10.09
CA VAL A 43 -10.89 12.22 -9.95
C VAL A 43 -12.03 11.91 -10.93
N ASP A 44 -12.38 12.83 -11.83
CA ASP A 44 -13.53 12.70 -12.74
C ASP A 44 -13.12 12.45 -14.19
N GLY A 45 -12.06 11.65 -14.41
CA GLY A 45 -11.62 11.23 -15.74
C GLY A 45 -12.67 10.35 -16.44
N THR A 46 -12.74 10.37 -17.76
CA THR A 46 -13.70 9.52 -18.49
C THR A 46 -13.21 8.07 -18.64
N GLY A 47 -14.10 7.17 -19.03
CA GLY A 47 -13.76 5.76 -19.26
C GLY A 47 -13.55 4.94 -17.97
N HIS A 48 -13.16 3.68 -18.14
CA HIS A 48 -12.96 2.77 -17.00
C HIS A 48 -11.81 3.27 -16.10
N ALA A 49 -12.12 3.49 -14.82
CA ALA A 49 -11.17 4.03 -13.82
C ALA A 49 -10.50 5.35 -14.26
N GLY A 50 -11.20 6.20 -15.02
CA GLY A 50 -10.70 7.49 -15.49
C GLY A 50 -9.59 7.42 -16.53
N GLN A 51 -9.47 6.29 -17.24
CA GLN A 51 -8.41 6.01 -18.24
C GLN A 51 -8.78 6.34 -19.69
N GLY A 52 -9.84 7.12 -19.89
CA GLY A 52 -10.29 7.62 -21.18
C GLY A 52 -9.24 8.49 -21.88
N ARG A 53 -9.54 8.91 -23.10
CA ARG A 53 -8.67 9.79 -23.90
C ARG A 53 -9.05 11.25 -23.69
N ASP A 54 -9.04 11.66 -22.43
CA ASP A 54 -9.36 13.04 -22.06
C ASP A 54 -8.27 13.99 -22.57
N ALA A 55 -8.67 15.18 -23.01
CA ALA A 55 -7.76 16.15 -23.61
C ALA A 55 -6.76 16.76 -22.61
N ASP A 56 -7.05 16.67 -21.31
CA ASP A 56 -6.20 17.19 -20.23
C ASP A 56 -5.06 16.24 -19.85
N ILE A 57 -5.01 15.01 -20.39
CA ILE A 57 -3.95 14.04 -20.07
C ILE A 57 -2.66 14.48 -20.77
N ARG A 58 -1.66 14.84 -19.96
CA ARG A 58 -0.32 15.20 -20.43
C ARG A 58 0.54 13.97 -20.69
N GLU A 59 0.51 13.02 -19.74
CA GLU A 59 1.34 11.82 -19.82
C GLU A 59 0.60 10.63 -19.23
N TYR A 60 0.18 9.70 -20.11
CA TYR A 60 -0.70 8.60 -19.74
C TYR A 60 -0.06 7.62 -18.76
N SER A 61 1.24 7.39 -18.83
CA SER A 61 1.93 6.36 -18.03
C SER A 61 2.75 6.92 -16.88
N LYS A 62 2.55 8.20 -16.53
CA LYS A 62 3.27 8.84 -15.43
C LYS A 62 2.27 9.45 -14.44
N PRO A 63 2.47 9.27 -13.13
CA PRO A 63 1.65 9.93 -12.14
C PRO A 63 1.94 11.43 -12.08
N PRO A 64 1.03 12.23 -11.51
CA PRO A 64 1.33 13.60 -11.11
C PRO A 64 2.55 13.66 -10.19
N GLU A 65 3.28 14.78 -10.24
CA GLU A 65 4.44 14.98 -9.38
C GLU A 65 4.08 14.84 -7.89
N GLY A 66 4.89 14.08 -7.14
CA GLY A 66 4.68 13.79 -5.72
C GLY A 66 3.76 12.61 -5.41
N GLN A 67 3.05 12.04 -6.39
CA GLN A 67 2.28 10.81 -6.15
C GLN A 67 3.17 9.56 -6.25
N PRO A 68 3.00 8.57 -5.35
CA PRO A 68 3.82 7.36 -5.33
C PRO A 68 3.74 6.56 -6.62
N GLY A 69 2.55 6.44 -7.21
CA GLY A 69 2.34 5.64 -8.41
C GLY A 69 1.05 5.98 -9.16
N LEU A 70 0.65 5.06 -10.04
CA LEU A 70 -0.55 5.21 -10.87
C LEU A 70 -1.84 4.75 -10.16
N TRP A 71 -1.73 3.99 -9.07
CA TRP A 71 -2.85 3.32 -8.42
C TRP A 71 -2.71 3.39 -6.90
N CYS A 72 -3.61 4.11 -6.25
CA CYS A 72 -3.82 4.04 -4.81
C CYS A 72 -4.95 3.05 -4.55
N GLN A 73 -4.72 2.03 -3.74
CA GLN A 73 -5.70 0.98 -3.45
C GLN A 73 -6.14 0.95 -1.99
N TRP A 74 -5.79 2.01 -1.26
CA TRP A 74 -6.39 2.32 0.02
C TRP A 74 -7.72 3.02 -0.20
N GLU A 75 -8.78 2.53 0.45
CA GLU A 75 -10.10 3.13 0.41
C GLU A 75 -10.70 3.23 1.81
N PRO A 76 -11.55 4.24 2.07
CA PRO A 76 -12.27 4.33 3.33
C PRO A 76 -13.39 3.30 3.44
N THR A 77 -13.63 2.84 4.66
CA THR A 77 -14.81 2.03 5.04
C THR A 77 -16.10 2.82 4.86
N ASP A 78 -17.23 2.11 4.76
CA ASP A 78 -18.56 2.71 4.52
C ASP A 78 -18.97 3.76 5.55
N ASP A 79 -18.57 3.55 6.80
CA ASP A 79 -18.82 4.46 7.91
C ASP A 79 -17.76 5.58 8.07
N GLY A 80 -16.71 5.56 7.23
CA GLY A 80 -15.62 6.54 7.29
C GLY A 80 -14.69 6.38 8.50
N ALA A 81 -14.84 5.34 9.31
CA ALA A 81 -14.09 5.15 10.54
C ALA A 81 -12.72 4.50 10.34
N ALA A 82 -12.43 3.97 9.14
CA ALA A 82 -11.14 3.36 8.83
C ALA A 82 -10.77 3.46 7.34
N ILE A 83 -9.50 3.20 7.04
CA ILE A 83 -8.96 2.99 5.69
C ILE A 83 -8.51 1.52 5.57
N GLU A 84 -8.90 0.85 4.50
CA GLU A 84 -8.56 -0.55 4.22
C GLU A 84 -8.15 -0.77 2.75
N TRP A 85 -7.59 -1.95 2.46
CA TRP A 85 -7.24 -2.32 1.09
C TRP A 85 -8.50 -2.70 0.31
N ASN A 86 -8.68 -2.09 -0.86
CA ASN A 86 -9.82 -2.34 -1.75
C ASN A 86 -9.78 -3.69 -2.48
N ARG A 87 -8.85 -4.57 -2.12
CA ARG A 87 -8.69 -5.95 -2.65
C ARG A 87 -8.32 -6.02 -4.13
N THR A 88 -7.89 -4.92 -4.72
CA THR A 88 -7.36 -4.90 -6.08
C THR A 88 -5.91 -5.39 -6.09
N GLU A 89 -5.50 -6.14 -7.11
CA GLU A 89 -4.12 -6.64 -7.19
C GLU A 89 -3.11 -5.54 -7.52
N LYS A 90 -1.82 -5.86 -7.34
CA LYS A 90 -0.66 -5.05 -7.77
C LYS A 90 -0.60 -3.68 -7.10
N PHE A 91 -0.75 -3.68 -5.78
CA PHE A 91 -0.59 -2.48 -4.98
C PHE A 91 0.88 -2.18 -4.70
N TYR A 92 1.50 -1.39 -5.56
CA TYR A 92 2.87 -0.91 -5.33
C TYR A 92 2.86 0.33 -4.41
N ASP A 93 3.96 0.53 -3.69
CA ASP A 93 4.21 1.71 -2.87
C ASP A 93 3.11 1.93 -1.79
N SER A 94 2.63 0.84 -1.20
CA SER A 94 1.48 0.89 -0.29
C SER A 94 1.73 1.72 0.99
N PRO A 95 2.92 1.69 1.63
CA PRO A 95 3.23 2.62 2.72
C PRO A 95 3.23 4.09 2.25
N GLU A 96 3.83 4.38 1.10
CA GLU A 96 3.92 5.73 0.55
C GLU A 96 2.54 6.27 0.17
N TRP A 97 1.64 5.41 -0.33
CA TRP A 97 0.26 5.78 -0.58
C TRP A 97 -0.53 6.10 0.68
N MET A 98 -0.32 5.33 1.76
CA MET A 98 -0.95 5.64 3.05
C MET A 98 -0.46 7.00 3.56
N ALA A 99 0.85 7.25 3.51
CA ALA A 99 1.43 8.53 3.90
C ALA A 99 0.89 9.68 3.04
N TYR A 100 0.76 9.46 1.72
CA TYR A 100 0.19 10.44 0.80
C TYR A 100 -1.25 10.79 1.17
N LEU A 101 -2.12 9.83 1.46
CA LEU A 101 -3.50 10.12 1.86
C LEU A 101 -3.54 10.98 3.12
N ILE A 102 -2.73 10.62 4.12
CA ILE A 102 -2.63 11.33 5.39
C ILE A 102 -2.16 12.78 5.17
N ASP A 103 -1.05 12.96 4.44
CA ASP A 103 -0.39 14.25 4.25
C ASP A 103 -1.15 15.18 3.30
N HIS A 104 -1.94 14.64 2.37
CA HIS A 104 -2.62 15.43 1.36
C HIS A 104 -4.08 15.72 1.71
N PHE A 105 -4.74 14.84 2.46
CA PHE A 105 -6.19 14.93 2.64
C PHE A 105 -6.67 14.87 4.09
N LEU A 106 -5.97 14.18 5.00
CA LEU A 106 -6.59 13.78 6.27
C LEU A 106 -6.11 14.59 7.47
N LYS A 107 -4.79 14.78 7.61
CA LYS A 107 -4.23 15.37 8.82
C LYS A 107 -4.42 16.90 8.90
N PRO A 108 -4.30 17.50 10.10
CA PRO A 108 -4.16 18.95 10.25
C PRO A 108 -3.05 19.53 9.38
N GLY A 109 -3.39 20.55 8.59
CA GLY A 109 -2.44 21.19 7.69
C GLY A 109 -2.14 20.41 6.41
N ALA A 110 -2.97 19.41 6.07
CA ALA A 110 -2.76 18.62 4.86
C ALA A 110 -2.73 19.50 3.59
N HIS A 111 -2.01 19.03 2.57
CA HIS A 111 -1.71 19.84 1.40
C HIS A 111 -2.94 20.30 0.60
N ALA A 112 -4.08 19.59 0.66
CA ALA A 112 -5.31 20.03 0.00
C ALA A 112 -6.07 21.13 0.75
N GLN A 113 -5.72 21.40 2.01
CA GLN A 113 -6.43 22.37 2.83
C GLN A 113 -6.42 23.77 2.22
N GLY A 114 -7.61 24.37 2.10
CA GLY A 114 -7.81 25.69 1.49
C GLY A 114 -7.72 25.73 -0.03
N LYS A 115 -7.57 24.58 -0.71
CA LYS A 115 -7.65 24.52 -2.18
C LYS A 115 -9.11 24.40 -2.65
N PRO A 116 -9.43 24.91 -3.85
CA PRO A 116 -10.76 24.75 -4.44
C PRO A 116 -11.18 23.28 -4.55
N GLY A 117 -12.43 22.98 -4.17
CA GLY A 117 -13.00 21.63 -4.20
C GLY A 117 -12.82 20.81 -2.93
N PHE A 118 -12.11 21.35 -1.92
CA PHE A 118 -11.89 20.71 -0.62
C PHE A 118 -12.50 21.49 0.55
N GLU A 119 -13.46 22.37 0.27
CA GLU A 119 -14.08 23.22 1.29
C GLU A 119 -14.87 22.42 2.33
N SER A 120 -15.29 21.20 1.99
CA SER A 120 -16.02 20.28 2.89
C SER A 120 -15.12 19.32 3.66
N PHE A 121 -13.80 19.33 3.44
CA PHE A 121 -12.86 18.50 4.19
C PHE A 121 -12.56 19.15 5.54
N THR A 122 -12.49 18.35 6.60
CA THR A 122 -12.26 18.83 7.97
C THR A 122 -10.78 18.94 8.30
N PHE A 123 -9.93 18.07 7.73
CA PHE A 123 -8.49 18.04 7.95
C PHE A 123 -8.11 17.97 9.44
N ASP A 124 -8.87 17.25 10.25
CA ASP A 124 -8.66 17.13 11.70
C ASP A 124 -8.41 15.68 12.14
N HIS A 125 -8.15 14.80 11.19
CA HIS A 125 -8.08 13.36 11.40
C HIS A 125 -6.73 12.92 11.95
N VAL A 126 -6.80 11.99 12.90
CA VAL A 126 -5.66 11.24 13.44
C VAL A 126 -5.85 9.77 13.11
N LEU A 127 -4.86 9.21 12.43
CA LEU A 127 -4.87 7.84 11.96
C LEU A 127 -3.97 6.95 12.80
N ASN A 128 -4.48 5.77 13.16
CA ASN A 128 -3.77 4.77 13.93
C ASN A 128 -4.17 3.35 13.52
N GLY A 129 -3.21 2.44 13.40
CA GLY A 129 -3.52 1.04 13.12
C GLY A 129 -2.34 0.26 12.58
N VAL A 130 -2.61 -1.01 12.28
CA VAL A 130 -1.65 -1.93 11.67
C VAL A 130 -2.36 -2.67 10.55
N ILE A 131 -1.67 -2.78 9.41
CA ILE A 131 -2.05 -3.62 8.29
C ILE A 131 -0.94 -4.65 8.10
N ASP A 132 -1.30 -5.92 8.14
CA ASP A 132 -0.44 -7.03 7.79
C ASP A 132 -0.45 -7.20 6.27
N ALA A 133 0.73 -7.32 5.68
CA ALA A 133 0.91 -7.54 4.26
C ALA A 133 1.62 -8.88 4.03
N GLN A 134 1.15 -9.60 3.02
CA GLN A 134 1.65 -10.91 2.61
C GLN A 134 1.85 -10.89 1.10
N GLY A 135 3.10 -10.98 0.67
CA GLY A 135 3.51 -11.16 -0.72
C GLY A 135 3.45 -12.62 -1.16
N GLU A 136 4.20 -12.96 -2.21
CA GLU A 136 4.09 -14.27 -2.86
C GLU A 136 4.75 -15.40 -2.07
N GLU A 137 5.87 -15.09 -1.42
CA GLU A 137 6.60 -16.04 -0.58
C GLU A 137 6.07 -16.00 0.84
N HIS A 138 6.07 -17.15 1.54
CA HIS A 138 5.53 -17.22 2.90
C HIS A 138 6.29 -16.36 3.92
N TRP A 139 7.54 -16.00 3.62
CA TRP A 139 8.35 -15.07 4.41
C TRP A 139 8.29 -13.64 3.89
N ASP A 140 7.71 -13.37 2.72
CA ASP A 140 7.49 -12.02 2.19
C ASP A 140 6.32 -11.37 2.92
N THR A 141 6.55 -11.07 4.19
CA THR A 141 5.57 -10.49 5.10
C THR A 141 6.09 -9.19 5.65
N TRP A 142 5.22 -8.21 5.82
CA TRP A 142 5.58 -6.96 6.47
C TRP A 142 4.36 -6.35 7.14
N GLN A 143 4.63 -5.45 8.09
CA GLN A 143 3.58 -4.66 8.71
C GLN A 143 3.70 -3.21 8.28
N LEU A 144 2.60 -2.65 7.81
CA LEU A 144 2.40 -1.22 7.72
C LEU A 144 1.77 -0.77 9.03
N THR A 145 2.47 0.07 9.78
CA THR A 145 1.99 0.64 11.04
C THR A 145 1.81 2.14 10.88
N VAL A 146 0.63 2.64 11.27
CA VAL A 146 0.36 4.07 11.39
C VAL A 146 0.19 4.42 12.86
N ARG A 147 0.94 5.40 13.34
CA ARG A 147 0.83 5.94 14.70
C ARG A 147 0.82 7.45 14.66
N ASP A 148 -0.25 8.08 15.15
CA ASP A 148 -0.40 9.53 15.18
C ASP A 148 -0.07 10.20 13.82
N ASN A 149 -0.66 9.66 12.74
CA ASN A 149 -0.41 10.07 11.35
C ASN A 149 1.00 9.77 10.78
N GLU A 150 1.90 9.15 11.55
CA GLU A 150 3.21 8.71 11.06
C GLU A 150 3.13 7.27 10.53
N VAL A 151 3.49 7.10 9.25
CA VAL A 151 3.50 5.80 8.59
C VAL A 151 4.89 5.19 8.67
N SER A 152 4.95 3.91 9.04
CA SER A 152 6.16 3.10 9.01
C SER A 152 5.84 1.73 8.42
N ALA A 153 6.80 1.15 7.70
CA ALA A 153 6.73 -0.22 7.25
C ALA A 153 7.91 -0.98 7.83
N SER A 154 7.65 -2.15 8.42
CA SER A 154 8.68 -3.06 8.89
C SER A 154 8.61 -4.34 8.07
N GLY A 155 9.62 -4.50 7.20
CA GLY A 155 9.84 -5.66 6.33
C GLY A 155 10.26 -6.92 7.09
N PRO A 156 10.35 -8.07 6.40
CA PRO A 156 10.14 -9.37 7.03
C PRO A 156 11.13 -9.64 8.12
N VAL A 157 10.65 -10.35 9.15
CA VAL A 157 11.56 -11.22 9.89
C VAL A 157 12.01 -12.25 8.86
N GLU A 158 13.16 -12.05 8.20
CA GLU A 158 13.78 -13.12 7.44
C GLU A 158 13.90 -14.30 8.41
N PRO A 159 13.18 -15.42 8.19
CA PRO A 159 13.35 -16.56 9.06
C PRO A 159 14.81 -16.97 8.94
N GLU A 160 15.46 -17.25 10.07
CA GLU A 160 16.82 -17.77 10.03
C GLU A 160 16.84 -18.96 9.07
N THR A 161 17.70 -18.91 8.06
CA THR A 161 17.86 -20.01 7.13
C THR A 161 18.89 -20.98 7.67
N VAL A 162 18.58 -22.27 7.64
CA VAL A 162 19.51 -23.35 7.94
C VAL A 162 19.70 -24.21 6.71
N TRP A 163 20.94 -24.61 6.47
CA TRP A 163 21.20 -25.70 5.55
C TRP A 163 20.88 -27.00 6.24
N LEU A 164 20.14 -27.89 5.57
CA LEU A 164 19.82 -29.23 6.03
C LEU A 164 20.47 -30.25 5.11
N CYS A 165 20.99 -31.33 5.66
CA CYS A 165 21.40 -32.48 4.86
C CYS A 165 20.17 -33.12 4.18
N GLY A 166 20.16 -33.23 2.85
CA GLY A 166 19.04 -33.82 2.11
C GLY A 166 18.75 -35.29 2.43
N GLY A 167 19.69 -35.99 3.06
CA GLY A 167 19.53 -37.40 3.46
C GLY A 167 18.97 -37.59 4.88
N CYS A 168 19.43 -36.79 5.85
CA CYS A 168 19.09 -36.99 7.27
C CYS A 168 18.48 -35.78 7.97
N ILE A 169 18.27 -34.67 7.26
CA ILE A 169 17.59 -33.45 7.74
C ILE A 169 18.31 -32.77 8.92
N LYS A 170 19.59 -33.09 9.15
CA LYS A 170 20.42 -32.39 10.15
C LYS A 170 20.84 -31.02 9.64
N VAL A 171 20.85 -30.04 10.53
CA VAL A 171 21.47 -28.73 10.26
C VAL A 171 22.95 -28.91 9.96
N ILE A 172 23.40 -28.33 8.85
CA ILE A 172 24.78 -28.30 8.37
C ILE A 172 25.23 -26.84 8.20
N ALA A 173 26.54 -26.62 8.11
CA ALA A 173 27.10 -25.27 8.20
C ALA A 173 26.80 -24.43 6.95
N ASP A 174 26.85 -25.05 5.78
CA ASP A 174 26.74 -24.40 4.48
C ASP A 174 26.36 -25.42 3.38
N GLU A 175 26.21 -24.92 2.15
CA GLU A 175 25.87 -25.71 0.94
C GLU A 175 26.97 -26.70 0.50
N ASP A 176 28.19 -26.55 1.03
CA ASP A 176 29.33 -27.42 0.71
C ASP A 176 29.53 -28.53 1.76
N THR A 177 28.77 -28.50 2.85
CA THR A 177 28.92 -29.43 3.96
C THR A 177 28.42 -30.83 3.59
N ILE A 178 29.37 -31.77 3.45
CA ILE A 178 29.05 -33.19 3.20
C ILE A 178 28.63 -33.88 4.50
N CYS A 179 27.37 -34.30 4.60
CA CYS A 179 26.83 -35.01 5.76
C CYS A 179 26.50 -36.49 5.49
N CYS A 180 25.72 -36.80 4.46
CA CYS A 180 25.41 -38.17 4.06
C CYS A 180 25.97 -38.47 2.67
N PRO A 181 26.51 -39.67 2.41
CA PRO A 181 27.03 -40.03 1.09
C PRO A 181 25.95 -39.89 0.00
N GLY A 182 26.23 -39.07 -1.01
CA GLY A 182 25.32 -38.85 -2.15
C GLY A 182 24.09 -38.00 -1.87
N ALA A 183 23.98 -37.38 -0.68
CA ALA A 183 22.92 -36.44 -0.37
C ALA A 183 23.39 -35.00 -0.63
N GLU A 184 22.55 -34.22 -1.30
CA GLU A 184 22.78 -32.79 -1.53
C GLU A 184 22.21 -31.96 -0.37
N PRO A 185 22.90 -30.90 0.07
CA PRO A 185 22.35 -29.88 0.97
C PRO A 185 21.07 -29.25 0.44
N MET A 186 20.12 -28.99 1.34
CA MET A 186 18.87 -28.28 1.04
C MET A 186 18.76 -27.08 1.97
N LEU A 187 18.44 -25.91 1.42
CA LEU A 187 18.14 -24.73 2.22
C LEU A 187 16.73 -24.88 2.83
N SER A 188 16.61 -24.63 4.13
CA SER A 188 15.34 -24.65 4.85
C SER A 188 15.21 -23.43 5.74
N TYR A 189 13.98 -23.02 5.99
CA TYR A 189 13.64 -21.95 6.93
C TYR A 189 13.46 -22.54 8.34
N VAL A 190 13.94 -21.83 9.36
CA VAL A 190 13.65 -22.13 10.77
C VAL A 190 12.23 -21.63 11.07
N VAL A 191 11.32 -22.55 11.39
CA VAL A 191 9.94 -22.27 11.85
C VAL A 191 9.89 -22.29 13.36
#